data_AF-U9T9M6-F1
#
_entry.id   AF-U9T9M6-F1
#
_cell.length_a   1.000
_cell.length_b   1.000
_cell.length_c   1.000
_cell.angle_alpha   90.00
_cell.angle_beta   90.00
_cell.angle_gamma   90.00
#
_symmetry.space_group_name_H-M   'P 1'
#
loop_
_entity.id
_entity.type
_entity.pdbx_description
1 polymer ?
#
loop_
_entity_poly.entity_id
_entity_poly.type
_entity_poly.pdbx_seq_one_letter_code
_entity_poly.pdbx_strand_id
1 'polypeptide(L)'
;MDVIIKINKKTGKKYIPCYDLHGYTKKEAYIEVKEVILECFKLKINSINFVTGRGNHPNVNGERGVLFKKFKEWLEDDEIINLVKNYVVGDGSYKVYLYKKKKKINNKETIKIDIKNGSIKRKNILVLKEEPIFDKNETNKRLIQIKEEIDKLLNRKESNLSLTNRKEELNLPLKE
;
A
#
# COMPACT_ATOMS: atom_id res chain seq x y z
N MET A 1 -5.11 16.36 8.55
CA MET A 1 -3.91 16.86 9.25
C MET A 1 -2.81 17.05 8.21
N ASP A 2 -2.20 18.23 8.12
CA ASP A 2 -1.09 18.45 7.21
C ASP A 2 0.18 17.79 7.76
N VAL A 3 0.66 16.74 7.11
CA VAL A 3 1.92 16.06 7.48
C VAL A 3 3.09 16.93 7.04
N ILE A 4 3.57 17.81 7.94
CA ILE A 4 4.74 18.65 7.68
C ILE A 4 6.00 17.78 7.80
N ILE A 5 6.48 17.26 6.67
CA ILE A 5 7.78 16.57 6.60
C ILE A 5 8.89 17.61 6.75
N LYS A 6 9.46 17.71 7.96
CA LYS A 6 10.60 18.58 8.24
C LYS A 6 11.91 17.89 7.84
N ILE A 7 12.68 18.49 6.94
CA ILE A 7 14.06 18.06 6.66
C ILE A 7 14.98 18.83 7.60
N ASN A 8 15.84 18.13 8.35
CA ASN A 8 16.85 18.81 9.15
C ASN A 8 17.91 19.42 8.22
N LYS A 9 17.87 20.75 8.04
CA LYS A 9 18.75 21.49 7.12
C LYS A 9 20.24 21.38 7.45
N LYS A 10 20.62 21.07 8.70
CA LYS A 10 22.03 20.95 9.14
C LYS A 10 22.63 19.57 8.92
N THR A 11 21.81 18.50 8.96
CA THR A 11 22.31 17.10 8.92
C THR A 11 21.88 16.34 7.68
N GLY A 12 20.96 16.89 6.87
CA GLY A 12 20.38 16.20 5.71
C GLY A 12 19.51 14.98 6.06
N LYS A 13 19.35 14.65 7.35
CA LYS A 13 18.56 13.51 7.81
C LYS A 13 17.07 13.83 7.68
N LYS A 14 16.33 12.93 7.02
CA LYS A 14 14.86 12.97 6.97
C LYS A 14 14.31 12.74 8.38
N TYR A 15 13.39 13.60 8.83
CA TYR A 15 12.63 13.39 10.06
C TYR A 15 11.89 12.05 9.98
N ILE A 16 11.89 11.31 11.09
CA ILE A 16 11.05 10.12 11.25
C ILE A 16 9.68 10.66 11.71
N PRO A 17 8.63 10.56 10.89
CA PRO A 17 7.31 10.98 11.31
C PRO A 17 6.88 10.23 12.56
N CYS A 18 6.23 10.94 13.48
CA CYS A 18 5.66 10.36 14.69
C CYS A 18 4.16 10.59 14.65
N TYR A 19 3.40 9.50 14.67
CA TYR A 19 1.95 9.51 14.67
C TYR A 19 1.46 8.99 15.99
N ASP A 20 0.64 9.79 16.66
CA ASP A 20 0.12 9.46 17.96
C ASP A 20 -1.32 8.94 17.83
N LEU A 21 -1.48 7.67 18.20
CA LEU A 21 -2.75 6.96 18.13
C LEU A 21 -3.44 6.93 19.50
N HIS A 22 -2.91 7.61 20.52
CA HIS A 22 -3.60 7.67 21.81
C HIS A 22 -4.99 8.28 21.64
N GLY A 23 -5.98 7.73 22.35
CA GLY A 23 -7.36 8.21 22.30
C GLY A 23 -8.16 7.75 21.09
N TYR A 24 -7.54 7.17 20.06
CA TYR A 24 -8.26 6.56 18.95
C TYR A 24 -8.97 5.29 19.41
N THR A 25 -10.15 5.04 18.85
CA THR A 25 -10.73 3.70 18.91
C THR A 25 -9.88 2.72 18.11
N LYS A 26 -10.03 1.41 18.38
CA LYS A 26 -9.34 0.36 17.64
C LYS A 26 -9.55 0.46 16.11
N LYS A 27 -10.76 0.83 15.68
CA LYS A 27 -11.12 0.93 14.26
C LYS A 27 -10.45 2.15 13.62
N GLU A 28 -10.53 3.31 14.26
CA GLU A 28 -9.92 4.54 13.74
C GLU A 28 -8.39 4.41 13.68
N ALA A 29 -7.77 3.87 14.74
CA ALA A 29 -6.32 3.66 14.77
C ALA A 29 -5.85 2.74 13.64
N TYR A 30 -6.59 1.67 13.35
CA TYR A 30 -6.25 0.77 12.24
C TYR A 30 -6.32 1.48 10.88
N ILE A 31 -7.37 2.27 10.63
CA ILE A 31 -7.50 3.04 9.39
C ILE A 31 -6.34 4.03 9.25
N GLU A 32 -6.05 4.78 10.31
CA GLU A 32 -4.95 5.76 10.35
C GLU A 32 -3.60 5.10 10.04
N VAL A 33 -3.32 3.93 10.65
CA VAL A 33 -2.07 3.19 10.41
C VAL A 33 -1.90 2.84 8.94
N LYS A 34 -2.96 2.35 8.29
CA LYS A 34 -2.90 2.00 6.85
C LYS A 34 -2.66 3.24 5.99
N GLU A 35 -3.42 4.30 6.22
CA GLU A 35 -3.31 5.55 5.46
C GLU A 35 -1.91 6.15 5.58
N VAL A 36 -1.38 6.22 6.80
CA VAL A 36 -0.04 6.73 7.09
C VAL A 36 1.05 5.89 6.42
N ILE A 37 0.96 4.55 6.48
CA ILE A 37 1.95 3.67 5.85
C ILE A 37 1.94 3.88 4.32
N LEU A 38 0.75 3.91 3.71
CA LEU A 38 0.59 4.15 2.28
C LEU A 38 1.14 5.52 1.86
N GLU A 39 0.83 6.56 2.62
CA GLU A 39 1.32 7.91 2.36
C GLU A 39 2.83 8.00 2.50
N CYS A 40 3.39 7.53 3.61
CA CYS A 40 4.83 7.53 3.85
C CYS A 40 5.59 6.73 2.78
N PHE A 41 5.04 5.60 2.34
CA PHE A 41 5.59 4.82 1.23
C PHE A 41 5.61 5.62 -0.09
N LYS A 42 4.51 6.32 -0.42
CA LYS A 42 4.45 7.22 -1.59
C LYS A 42 5.49 8.34 -1.51
N LEU A 43 5.68 8.91 -0.32
CA LEU A 43 6.63 10.00 -0.03
C LEU A 43 8.08 9.54 0.16
N LYS A 44 8.36 8.24 -0.01
CA LYS A 44 9.71 7.65 0.16
C LYS A 44 10.29 7.93 1.54
N ILE A 45 9.44 7.85 2.55
CA ILE A 45 9.81 7.81 3.96
C ILE A 45 10.01 6.34 4.31
N ASN A 46 11.16 6.00 4.90
CA ASN A 46 11.55 4.61 5.12
C ASN A 46 11.29 4.15 6.55
N SER A 47 10.83 5.04 7.43
CA SER A 47 10.54 4.70 8.82
C SER A 47 9.52 5.66 9.41
N ILE A 48 8.62 5.12 10.23
CA ILE A 48 7.53 5.81 10.92
C ILE A 48 7.58 5.39 12.38
N ASN A 49 7.30 6.31 13.30
CA ASN A 49 7.06 6.00 14.70
C ASN A 49 5.56 6.11 14.99
N PHE A 50 4.96 5.06 15.54
CA PHE A 50 3.58 5.06 15.99
C PHE A 50 3.55 4.97 17.51
N VAL A 51 2.91 5.94 18.16
CA VAL A 51 2.66 5.92 19.61
C VAL A 51 1.29 5.29 19.82
N THR A 52 1.23 4.16 20.50
CA THR A 52 -0.02 3.41 20.75
C THR A 52 -0.47 3.49 22.21
N GLY A 53 0.34 4.16 23.04
CA GLY A 53 0.14 4.31 24.47
C GLY A 53 0.71 3.13 25.26
N ARG A 54 1.14 3.39 26.50
CA ARG A 54 1.74 2.40 27.41
C ARG A 54 0.73 1.41 28.01
N GLY A 55 -0.57 1.69 27.87
CA GLY A 55 -1.63 0.85 28.44
C GLY A 55 -1.76 0.92 29.96
N ASN A 56 -1.24 1.97 30.60
CA ASN A 56 -1.31 2.13 32.06
C ASN A 56 -2.74 2.34 32.58
N HIS A 57 -3.63 2.92 31.75
CA HIS A 57 -5.03 3.14 32.09
C HIS A 57 -5.92 2.11 31.38
N PRO A 58 -6.82 1.42 32.11
CA PRO A 58 -7.84 0.58 31.50
C PRO A 58 -8.88 1.42 30.74
N ASN A 59 -9.44 0.87 29.66
CA ASN A 59 -10.60 1.44 28.98
C ASN A 59 -11.89 1.16 29.78
N VAL A 60 -13.04 1.61 29.25
CA VAL A 60 -14.37 1.40 29.84
C VAL A 60 -14.74 -0.08 30.06
N ASN A 61 -14.10 -0.99 29.33
CA ASN A 61 -14.28 -2.44 29.44
C ASN A 61 -13.22 -3.10 30.34
N GLY A 62 -12.38 -2.33 31.03
CA GLY A 62 -11.31 -2.83 31.88
C GLY A 62 -10.03 -3.27 31.14
N GLU A 63 -10.00 -3.15 29.81
CA GLU A 63 -8.87 -3.62 29.00
C GLU A 63 -7.74 -2.59 28.95
N ARG A 64 -6.50 -3.08 28.99
CA ARG A 64 -5.29 -2.24 28.94
C ARG A 64 -4.50 -2.45 27.66
N GLY A 65 -3.97 -1.36 27.12
CA GLY A 65 -3.04 -1.38 25.99
C GLY A 65 -3.64 -1.99 24.72
N VAL A 66 -4.94 -1.79 24.49
CA VAL A 66 -5.68 -2.43 23.39
C VAL A 66 -5.03 -2.18 22.04
N LEU A 67 -4.67 -0.93 21.74
CA LEU A 67 -4.01 -0.57 20.48
C LEU A 67 -2.63 -1.21 20.39
N PHE A 68 -1.81 -1.11 21.45
CA PHE A 68 -0.47 -1.68 21.48
C PHE A 68 -0.47 -3.20 21.21
N LYS A 69 -1.45 -3.93 21.76
CA LYS A 69 -1.62 -5.37 21.55
C LYS A 69 -2.03 -5.71 20.12
N LYS A 70 -2.96 -4.92 19.55
CA LYS A 70 -3.50 -5.15 18.20
C LYS A 70 -2.61 -4.66 17.07
N PHE A 71 -1.70 -3.73 17.37
CA PHE A 71 -0.87 -3.07 16.36
C PHE A 71 -0.09 -4.05 15.48
N LYS A 72 0.45 -5.12 16.06
CA LYS A 72 1.21 -6.12 15.30
C LYS A 72 0.37 -6.77 14.20
N GLU A 73 -0.87 -7.18 14.53
CA GLU A 73 -1.79 -7.81 13.58
C GLU A 73 -2.09 -6.88 12.40
N TRP A 74 -2.15 -5.56 12.63
CA TRP A 74 -2.40 -4.59 11.56
C TRP A 74 -1.25 -4.49 10.55
N LEU A 75 -0.01 -4.75 10.96
CA LEU A 75 1.13 -4.75 10.03
C LEU A 75 1.15 -5.97 9.10
N GLU A 76 0.34 -6.98 9.39
CA GLU A 76 0.17 -8.20 8.59
C GLU A 76 -1.00 -8.07 7.60
N ASP A 77 -1.65 -6.91 7.53
CA ASP A 77 -2.74 -6.64 6.59
C ASP A 77 -2.26 -6.69 5.12
N ASP A 78 -3.00 -7.41 4.27
CA ASP A 78 -2.65 -7.67 2.87
C ASP A 78 -2.37 -6.40 2.05
N GLU A 79 -3.00 -5.27 2.38
CA GLU A 79 -2.82 -4.01 1.66
C GLU A 79 -1.45 -3.38 1.94
N ILE A 80 -0.86 -3.63 3.12
CA ILE A 80 0.35 -2.95 3.58
C ILE A 80 1.51 -3.89 3.94
N ILE A 81 1.28 -5.19 4.11
CA ILE A 81 2.30 -6.17 4.51
C ILE A 81 3.52 -6.15 3.58
N ASN A 82 3.29 -6.00 2.27
CA ASN A 82 4.34 -5.92 1.25
C ASN A 82 5.11 -4.59 1.25
N LEU A 83 4.65 -3.60 2.03
CA LEU A 83 5.30 -2.30 2.19
C LEU A 83 6.15 -2.25 3.46
N VAL A 84 5.79 -3.05 4.47
CA VAL A 84 6.47 -3.12 5.77
C VAL A 84 7.66 -4.08 5.67
N LYS A 85 8.86 -3.58 5.98
CA LYS A 85 10.08 -4.38 6.00
C LYS A 85 10.25 -5.10 7.33
N ASN A 86 10.16 -4.35 8.43
CA ASN A 86 10.21 -4.85 9.80
C ASN A 86 9.72 -3.74 10.74
N TYR A 87 9.63 -4.06 12.03
CA TYR A 87 9.33 -3.08 13.07
C TYR A 87 10.14 -3.37 14.34
N VAL A 88 10.30 -2.36 15.18
CA VAL A 88 10.89 -2.46 16.51
C VAL A 88 9.86 -1.98 17.52
N VAL A 89 9.65 -2.78 18.56
CA VAL A 89 8.73 -2.46 19.66
C VAL A 89 9.45 -1.59 20.68
N GLY A 90 8.81 -0.52 21.10
CA GLY A 90 9.24 0.33 22.21
C GLY A 90 8.21 0.34 23.33
N ASP A 91 8.49 1.11 24.38
CA ASP A 91 7.57 1.34 25.48
C ASP A 91 6.36 2.17 25.00
N GLY A 92 5.22 1.50 24.78
CA GLY A 92 3.99 2.10 24.27
C GLY A 92 4.05 2.58 22.82
N SER A 93 4.99 2.08 22.02
CA SER A 93 5.21 2.54 20.65
C SER A 93 5.77 1.45 19.72
N TYR A 94 5.64 1.69 18.41
CA TYR A 94 6.19 0.86 17.34
C TYR A 94 6.95 1.74 16.34
N LYS A 95 8.21 1.41 16.10
CA LYS A 95 8.97 1.99 14.99
C LYS A 95 8.91 1.06 13.80
N VAL A 96 8.14 1.44 12.79
CA VAL A 96 7.90 0.66 11.57
C VAL A 96 8.86 1.11 10.49
N TYR A 97 9.52 0.17 9.81
CA TYR A 97 10.39 0.43 8.68
C TYR A 97 9.73 -0.06 7.39
N LEU A 98 9.80 0.77 6.35
CA LEU A 98 9.20 0.47 5.05
C LEU A 98 10.25 0.08 4.02
N TYR A 99 9.87 -0.74 3.05
CA TYR A 99 10.70 -1.01 1.89
C TYR A 99 10.96 0.27 1.10
N LYS A 100 12.18 0.41 0.56
CA LYS A 100 12.49 1.51 -0.35
C LYS A 100 11.78 1.27 -1.68
N LYS A 101 10.93 2.21 -2.10
CA LYS A 101 10.41 2.22 -3.47
C LYS A 101 11.59 2.31 -4.44
N LYS A 102 11.83 1.24 -5.22
CA LYS A 102 12.89 1.23 -6.25
C LYS A 102 12.65 2.43 -7.18
N LYS A 103 13.66 3.29 -7.35
CA LYS A 103 13.59 4.32 -8.41
C LYS A 103 13.48 3.57 -9.73
N LYS A 104 12.48 3.89 -10.56
CA LYS A 104 12.58 3.58 -11.98
C LYS A 104 13.79 4.38 -12.45
N ILE A 105 14.93 3.72 -12.63
CA ILE A 105 16.02 4.30 -13.39
C ILE A 105 15.46 4.28 -14.81
N ASN A 106 14.93 5.41 -15.26
CA ASN A 106 14.76 5.61 -16.68
C ASN A 106 16.20 5.68 -17.19
N ASN A 107 16.74 4.57 -17.68
CA ASN A 107 17.96 4.57 -18.48
C ASN A 107 17.63 5.37 -19.73
N LYS A 108 17.66 6.71 -19.63
CA LYS A 108 17.88 7.54 -20.80
C LYS A 108 19.35 7.31 -21.08
N GLU A 109 19.64 6.30 -21.92
CA GLU A 109 20.95 6.15 -22.52
C GLU A 109 21.27 7.47 -23.21
N THR A 110 22.03 8.33 -22.53
CA THR A 110 22.79 9.36 -23.23
C THR A 110 23.91 8.62 -23.93
N ILE A 111 23.63 8.21 -25.18
CA ILE A 111 24.68 7.81 -26.11
C ILE A 111 25.57 9.04 -26.27
N LYS A 112 26.68 9.07 -25.52
CA LYS A 112 27.79 9.97 -25.86
C LYS A 112 28.47 9.35 -27.06
N ILE A 113 28.08 9.80 -28.24
CA ILE A 113 28.79 9.49 -29.48
C ILE A 113 30.03 10.38 -29.48
N ASP A 114 31.15 9.87 -28.97
CA ASP A 114 32.45 10.45 -29.29
C ASP A 114 32.78 10.04 -30.72
N ILE A 115 32.44 10.90 -31.69
CA ILE A 115 32.92 10.78 -33.06
C ILE A 115 34.40 11.20 -33.05
N LYS A 116 35.27 10.27 -32.66
CA LYS A 116 36.69 10.31 -33.03
C LYS A 116 37.02 9.00 -33.74
N ASN A 117 37.01 9.11 -35.07
CA ASN A 117 37.70 8.26 -36.04
C ASN A 117 37.65 6.75 -35.76
N GLY A 118 36.59 6.12 -36.26
CA GLY A 118 36.66 4.81 -36.90
C GLY A 118 37.22 3.64 -36.09
N SER A 119 36.62 3.30 -34.94
CA SER A 119 36.66 1.93 -34.39
C SER A 119 35.70 1.75 -33.21
N ILE A 120 34.63 0.97 -33.42
CA ILE A 120 33.69 0.56 -32.37
C ILE A 120 34.33 -0.58 -31.57
N LYS A 121 34.84 -0.31 -30.36
CA LYS A 121 35.20 -1.37 -29.41
C LYS A 121 34.07 -1.54 -28.38
N ARG A 122 33.28 -2.60 -28.54
CA ARG A 122 32.31 -3.07 -27.53
C ARG A 122 33.08 -3.62 -26.32
N LYS A 123 32.88 -3.05 -25.13
CA LYS A 123 33.32 -3.66 -23.87
C LYS A 123 32.16 -4.49 -23.31
N ASN A 124 32.36 -5.80 -23.16
CA ASN A 124 31.42 -6.69 -22.49
C ASN A 124 31.33 -6.31 -21.00
N ILE A 125 30.12 -6.04 -20.51
CA ILE A 125 29.83 -5.90 -19.07
C ILE A 125 29.17 -7.21 -18.62
N LEU A 126 29.75 -7.78 -17.56
CA LEU A 126 29.36 -9.02 -16.91
C LEU A 126 27.88 -8.97 -16.45
N VAL A 127 27.06 -9.87 -16.99
CA VAL A 127 25.68 -10.10 -16.53
C VAL A 127 25.74 -11.02 -15.30
N LEU A 128 25.49 -10.46 -14.11
CA LEU A 128 25.29 -11.24 -12.89
C LEU A 128 23.79 -11.33 -12.57
N LYS A 129 23.26 -12.52 -12.91
CA LYS A 129 22.10 -13.27 -12.39
C LYS A 129 20.86 -12.50 -11.91
N GLU A 130 19.79 -12.71 -12.65
CA GLU A 130 18.42 -12.28 -12.40
C GLU A 130 17.78 -13.10 -11.27
N GLU A 131 17.12 -12.40 -10.34
CA GLU A 131 16.11 -12.92 -9.42
C GLU A 131 14.80 -12.13 -9.63
N PRO A 132 13.62 -12.70 -9.34
CA PRO A 132 12.47 -12.67 -10.22
C PRO A 132 11.98 -11.25 -10.47
N ILE A 133 12.01 -10.89 -11.75
CA ILE A 133 11.39 -9.68 -12.26
C ILE A 133 9.89 -9.84 -12.01
N PHE A 134 9.35 -9.06 -11.07
CA PHE A 134 7.90 -8.91 -10.93
C PHE A 134 7.39 -8.22 -12.21
N ASP A 135 6.93 -9.04 -13.16
CA ASP A 135 6.55 -8.60 -14.49
C ASP A 135 5.26 -7.78 -14.41
N LYS A 136 5.41 -6.47 -14.59
CA LYS A 136 4.29 -5.53 -14.63
C LYS A 136 3.37 -5.83 -15.81
N ASN A 137 3.85 -6.47 -16.87
CA ASN A 137 3.02 -6.86 -17.99
C ASN A 137 2.06 -8.00 -17.58
N GLU A 138 2.52 -8.99 -16.82
CA GLU A 138 1.69 -10.07 -16.27
C GLU A 138 0.59 -9.51 -15.36
N THR A 139 0.95 -8.54 -14.50
CA THR A 139 0.00 -7.92 -13.56
C THR A 139 -1.05 -7.09 -14.29
N ASN A 140 -0.65 -6.32 -15.31
CA ASN A 140 -1.58 -5.56 -16.15
C ASN A 140 -2.51 -6.48 -16.94
N LYS A 141 -2.00 -7.62 -17.42
CA LYS A 141 -2.80 -8.63 -18.12
C LYS A 141 -3.87 -9.24 -17.22
N ARG A 142 -3.52 -9.57 -15.98
CA ARG A 142 -4.48 -10.03 -14.95
C ARG A 142 -5.52 -8.97 -14.60
N LEU A 143 -5.12 -7.71 -14.49
CA LEU A 143 -6.02 -6.58 -14.22
C LEU A 143 -7.04 -6.37 -15.36
N ILE A 144 -6.61 -6.56 -16.61
CA ILE A 144 -7.49 -6.50 -17.78
C ILE A 144 -8.48 -7.68 -17.76
N GLN A 145 -8.02 -8.90 -17.49
CA GLN A 145 -8.89 -10.09 -17.37
C GLN A 145 -9.94 -9.96 -16.27
N ILE A 146 -9.55 -9.47 -15.08
CA ILE A 146 -10.49 -9.27 -13.96
C ILE A 146 -11.56 -8.25 -14.32
N LYS A 147 -11.20 -7.16 -15.03
CA LYS A 147 -12.17 -6.17 -15.50
C LYS A 147 -13.17 -6.76 -16.48
N GLU A 148 -12.69 -7.54 -17.46
CA GLU A 148 -13.56 -8.22 -18.42
C GLU A 148 -14.52 -9.23 -17.77
N GLU A 149 -14.09 -9.93 -16.71
CA GLU A 149 -14.96 -10.82 -15.94
C GLU A 149 -16.02 -10.06 -15.14
N ILE A 150 -15.66 -8.95 -14.51
CA ILE A 150 -16.60 -8.10 -13.77
C ILE A 150 -17.68 -7.56 -14.71
N ASP A 151 -17.31 -7.05 -15.89
CA ASP A 151 -18.26 -6.53 -16.88
C ASP A 151 -19.23 -7.61 -17.37
N LYS A 152 -18.73 -8.84 -17.59
CA LYS A 152 -19.60 -10.00 -17.93
C LYS A 152 -20.57 -10.35 -16.81
N LEU A 153 -20.15 -10.26 -15.55
CA LEU A 153 -21.01 -10.55 -14.40
C LEU A 153 -22.07 -9.47 -14.16
N LEU A 154 -21.72 -8.20 -14.38
CA LEU A 154 -22.67 -7.07 -14.32
C LEU A 154 -23.75 -7.21 -15.39
N ASN A 155 -23.37 -7.47 -16.65
CA ASN A 155 -24.33 -7.66 -17.74
C ASN A 155 -25.26 -8.86 -17.51
N ARG A 156 -24.76 -9.94 -16.90
CA ARG A 156 -25.60 -11.09 -16.50
C ARG A 156 -26.59 -10.75 -15.39
N LYS A 157 -26.20 -9.93 -14.40
CA LYS A 157 -27.10 -9.50 -13.33
C LYS A 157 -28.23 -8.62 -13.87
N GLU A 158 -27.93 -7.69 -14.77
CA GLU A 158 -28.94 -6.83 -15.41
C GLU A 158 -29.93 -7.63 -16.26
N SER A 159 -29.44 -8.61 -17.03
CA SER A 159 -30.30 -9.50 -17.81
C SER A 159 -31.21 -10.36 -16.92
N ASN A 160 -30.70 -10.89 -15.81
CA ASN A 160 -31.49 -11.69 -14.86
C ASN A 160 -32.54 -10.84 -14.14
N LEU A 161 -32.23 -9.59 -13.79
CA LEU A 161 -33.17 -8.66 -13.17
C LEU A 161 -34.33 -8.30 -14.12
N SER A 162 -34.06 -8.15 -15.42
CA SER A 162 -35.11 -7.91 -16.42
C SER A 162 -36.05 -9.12 -16.62
N LEU A 163 -35.55 -10.34 -16.43
CA LEU A 163 -36.34 -11.57 -16.56
C LEU A 163 -37.23 -11.82 -15.34
N THR A 164 -36.78 -11.46 -14.14
CA THR A 164 -37.60 -11.51 -12.92
C THR A 164 -38.75 -10.50 -12.98
N ASN A 165 -38.49 -9.27 -13.44
CA ASN A 165 -39.53 -8.24 -13.53
C ASN A 165 -40.63 -8.61 -14.55
N ARG A 166 -40.27 -9.25 -15.68
CA ARG A 166 -41.28 -9.74 -16.65
C ARG A 166 -42.11 -10.92 -16.13
N LYS A 167 -41.58 -11.75 -15.24
CA LYS A 167 -42.34 -12.87 -14.64
C LYS A 167 -43.33 -12.39 -13.57
N GLU A 168 -43.04 -11.31 -12.88
CA GLU A 168 -43.98 -10.68 -11.93
C GLU A 168 -45.13 -9.99 -12.67
N GLU A 169 -44.88 -9.33 -13.80
CA GLU A 169 -45.93 -8.70 -14.62
C GLU A 169 -46.92 -9.72 -15.24
N LEU A 170 -46.46 -10.94 -15.55
CA LEU A 170 -47.30 -12.02 -16.11
C LEU A 170 -48.11 -12.80 -15.06
N ASN A 171 -47.84 -12.61 -13.77
CA ASN A 171 -48.51 -13.34 -12.67
C ASN A 171 -49.51 -12.49 -11.88
N LEU A 172 -49.90 -11.31 -12.38
CA LEU A 172 -50.98 -10.52 -11.78
C LEU A 172 -52.34 -11.18 -12.08
N PRO A 173 -53.17 -11.50 -11.05
CA PRO A 173 -54.50 -12.03 -11.28
C PRO A 173 -55.35 -10.97 -11.98
N LEU A 174 -56.01 -11.38 -13.07
CA LEU A 174 -57.05 -10.59 -13.72
C LEU A 174 -58.13 -10.28 -12.67
N LYS A 175 -58.22 -9.01 -12.28
CA LYS A 175 -59.31 -8.50 -11.45
C LYS A 175 -60.60 -8.61 -12.27
N GLU A 176 -61.56 -9.39 -11.77
CA GLU A 176 -62.97 -9.35 -12.15
C GLU A 176 -63.61 -8.01 -11.80
#